data_AF-A0A6A6NL68-F1
#
_entry.id   AF-A0A6A6NL68-F1
#
_cell.length_a   1.000
_cell.length_b   1.000
_cell.length_c   1.000
_cell.angle_alpha   90.00
_cell.angle_beta   90.00
_cell.angle_gamma   90.00
#
_symmetry.space_group_name_H-M   'P 1'
#
loop_
_entity.id
_entity.type
_entity.pdbx_description
1 polymer ?
#
loop_
_entity_poly.entity_id
_entity_poly.type
_entity_poly.pdbx_seq_one_letter_code
_entity_poly.pdbx_strand_id
1 'polypeptide(L)'
;MQLSQAILWAVKEQDADVVSLSLGWEQEQCVDKNRVISNAISQALSHRNQNLLIFAAASNLGGSKRELFPAKHQAVFSIRGTSTKGKHEEFNPCLPERVGKVFGTLGLKVPASNRGKLTPQYINKTGTSVATAVAAGIAAIVIGFINIHDEKGLWDNIRIFEGFQNLLYKLSTEPEVRKRFITLDNHSREEDRGDFETALSSASNLKQSK
;
A
#
# COMPACT_ATOMS: atom_id res chain seq x y z
N MET A 1 3.48 21.89 -4.33
CA MET A 1 4.49 22.20 -3.28
C MET A 1 4.18 21.56 -1.93
N GLN A 2 2.92 21.50 -1.47
CA GLN A 2 2.61 20.96 -0.14
C GLN A 2 2.86 19.44 0.03
N LEU A 3 2.56 18.61 -0.97
CA LEU A 3 2.70 17.15 -0.82
C LEU A 3 4.17 16.68 -0.71
N SER A 4 5.07 17.23 -1.52
CA SER A 4 6.50 16.88 -1.46
C SER A 4 7.09 17.20 -0.08
N GLN A 5 6.70 18.34 0.51
CA GLN A 5 7.12 18.71 1.86
C GLN A 5 6.52 17.76 2.90
N ALA A 6 5.25 17.38 2.77
CA ALA A 6 4.61 16.43 3.69
C ALA A 6 5.26 15.04 3.67
N ILE A 7 5.65 14.53 2.48
CA ILE A 7 6.39 13.27 2.35
C ILE A 7 7.73 13.37 3.08
N LEU A 8 8.48 14.45 2.86
CA LEU A 8 9.78 14.64 3.51
C LEU A 8 9.64 14.84 5.02
N TRP A 9 8.62 15.56 5.47
CA TRP A 9 8.32 15.74 6.89
C TRP A 9 8.04 14.40 7.59
N ALA A 10 7.14 13.59 7.01
CA ALA A 10 6.78 12.28 7.57
C ALA A 10 8.01 11.37 7.71
N VAL A 11 8.96 11.47 6.79
CA VAL A 11 10.11 10.56 6.75
C VAL A 11 11.31 11.11 7.52
N LYS A 12 11.66 12.38 7.36
CA LYS A 12 12.86 12.98 7.97
C LYS A 12 12.63 13.47 9.40
N GLU A 13 11.40 13.86 9.73
CA GLU A 13 11.09 14.42 11.05
C GLU A 13 10.30 13.45 11.92
N GLN A 14 9.46 12.60 11.33
CA GLN A 14 8.64 11.63 12.08
C GLN A 14 9.15 10.19 11.99
N ASP A 15 10.20 9.94 11.20
CA ASP A 15 10.79 8.61 10.99
C ASP A 15 9.75 7.53 10.64
N ALA A 16 8.80 7.85 9.75
CA ALA A 16 7.73 6.94 9.37
C ALA A 16 8.22 5.73 8.56
N ASP A 17 7.83 4.51 8.97
CA ASP A 17 8.02 3.28 8.18
C ASP A 17 7.05 3.18 6.98
N VAL A 18 5.88 3.79 7.11
CA VAL A 18 4.78 3.69 6.14
C VAL A 18 4.24 5.09 5.81
N VAL A 19 4.16 5.41 4.52
CA VAL A 19 3.54 6.64 4.01
C VAL A 19 2.29 6.28 3.21
N SER A 20 1.12 6.76 3.66
CA SER A 20 -0.17 6.53 3.02
C SER A 20 -0.67 7.77 2.27
N LEU A 21 -0.73 7.69 0.95
CA LEU A 21 -1.15 8.78 0.07
C LEU A 21 -2.52 8.47 -0.54
N SER A 22 -3.59 8.72 0.21
CA SER A 22 -4.98 8.49 -0.22
C SER A 22 -5.49 9.56 -1.21
N LEU A 23 -4.70 9.87 -2.24
CA LEU A 23 -4.88 10.95 -3.21
C LEU A 23 -4.20 10.62 -4.55
N GLY A 24 -4.48 11.41 -5.59
CA GLY A 24 -3.73 11.34 -6.86
C GLY A 24 -4.19 12.32 -7.93
N TRP A 25 -3.38 12.45 -8.99
CA TRP A 25 -3.60 13.28 -10.18
C TRP A 25 -3.27 12.51 -11.45
N GLU A 26 -3.81 12.89 -12.60
CA GLU A 26 -3.58 12.15 -13.86
C GLU A 26 -2.08 12.08 -14.25
N GLN A 27 -1.34 13.15 -13.94
CA GLN A 27 0.09 13.25 -14.19
C GLN A 27 0.82 13.94 -13.04
N GLU A 28 2.12 13.68 -12.94
CA GLU A 28 2.98 14.44 -12.04
C GLU A 28 3.04 15.90 -12.51
N GLN A 29 2.82 16.82 -11.57
CA GLN A 29 3.02 18.24 -11.82
C GLN A 29 4.51 18.59 -11.73
N CYS A 30 5.05 19.19 -12.78
CA CYS A 30 6.41 19.72 -12.78
C CYS A 30 6.42 21.19 -12.34
N VAL A 31 7.34 21.57 -11.45
CA VAL A 31 7.59 22.97 -11.06
C VAL A 31 9.00 23.32 -11.51
N ASP A 32 9.16 24.35 -12.33
CA ASP A 32 10.46 24.74 -12.92
C ASP A 32 11.18 23.56 -13.59
N LYS A 33 10.42 22.75 -14.34
CA LYS A 33 10.87 21.50 -15.00
C LYS A 33 11.28 20.36 -14.04
N ASN A 34 11.12 20.54 -12.72
CA ASN A 34 11.42 19.51 -11.72
C ASN A 34 10.21 18.64 -11.40
N ARG A 35 10.44 17.33 -11.33
CA ARG A 35 9.47 16.31 -10.87
C ARG A 35 9.45 16.26 -9.34
N VAL A 36 8.81 17.25 -8.72
CA VAL A 36 8.98 17.57 -7.30
C VAL A 36 8.55 16.42 -6.38
N ILE A 37 7.48 15.69 -6.73
CA ILE A 37 6.97 14.59 -5.90
C ILE A 37 7.83 13.35 -6.09
N SER A 38 8.21 13.00 -7.31
CA SER A 38 9.13 11.89 -7.57
C SER A 38 10.48 12.13 -6.90
N ASN A 39 10.99 13.36 -6.93
CA ASN A 39 12.22 13.73 -6.21
C ASN A 39 12.07 13.58 -4.70
N ALA A 40 10.93 13.97 -4.13
CA ALA A 40 10.66 13.79 -2.70
C ALA A 40 10.58 12.30 -2.32
N ILE A 41 9.93 11.47 -3.13
CA ILE A 41 9.89 10.01 -2.96
C ILE A 41 11.31 9.42 -2.97
N SER A 42 12.13 9.78 -3.96
CA SER A 42 13.52 9.31 -4.05
C SER A 42 14.37 9.74 -2.85
N GLN A 43 14.22 10.99 -2.39
CA GLN A 43 14.91 11.48 -1.20
C GLN A 43 14.46 10.77 0.08
N ALA A 44 13.17 10.52 0.23
CA ALA A 44 12.61 9.80 1.38
C ALA A 44 13.13 8.36 1.43
N LEU A 45 13.10 7.64 0.30
CA LEU A 45 13.65 6.29 0.18
C LEU A 45 15.15 6.27 0.49
N SER A 46 15.91 7.23 -0.03
CA SER A 46 17.34 7.37 0.25
C SER A 46 17.62 7.60 1.73
N HIS A 47 16.88 8.50 2.38
CA HIS A 47 17.01 8.77 3.82
C HIS A 47 16.75 7.54 4.69
N ARG A 48 15.86 6.66 4.24
CA ARG A 48 15.44 5.46 4.95
C ARG A 48 16.22 4.20 4.56
N ASN A 49 17.30 4.30 3.79
CA ASN A 49 18.03 3.15 3.24
C ASN A 49 17.11 2.16 2.49
N GLN A 50 16.13 2.68 1.76
CA GLN A 50 15.03 1.95 1.09
C GLN A 50 14.00 1.28 2.04
N ASN A 51 14.18 1.33 3.36
CA ASN A 51 13.26 0.78 4.36
C ASN A 51 12.06 1.71 4.60
N LEU A 52 11.26 1.91 3.55
CA LEU A 52 10.09 2.76 3.54
C LEU A 52 9.05 2.19 2.57
N LEU A 53 7.83 2.02 3.07
CA LEU A 53 6.70 1.53 2.28
C LEU A 53 5.76 2.69 1.94
N ILE A 54 5.51 2.93 0.66
CA ILE A 54 4.67 4.03 0.21
C ILE A 54 3.46 3.45 -0.53
N PHE A 55 2.26 3.80 -0.07
CA PHE A 55 1.00 3.35 -0.66
C PHE A 55 0.24 4.55 -1.22
N ALA A 56 -0.43 4.37 -2.37
CA ALA A 56 -1.28 5.42 -2.93
C ALA A 56 -2.58 4.88 -3.53
N ALA A 57 -3.59 5.74 -3.59
CA ALA A 57 -4.88 5.41 -4.17
C ALA A 57 -4.78 5.30 -5.70
N ALA A 58 -5.18 4.15 -6.26
CA ALA A 58 -5.02 3.87 -7.68
C ALA A 58 -5.80 4.87 -8.56
N SER A 59 -7.13 4.96 -8.38
CA SER A 59 -8.04 5.92 -9.02
C SER A 59 -9.49 5.56 -8.67
N ASN A 60 -10.40 6.54 -8.68
CA ASN A 60 -11.84 6.30 -8.67
C ASN A 60 -12.52 6.68 -10.01
N LEU A 61 -11.74 6.92 -11.06
CA LEU A 61 -12.24 7.42 -12.34
C LEU A 61 -12.77 6.30 -13.28
N GLY A 62 -12.85 5.07 -12.78
CA GLY A 62 -13.41 3.93 -13.49
C GLY A 62 -12.47 3.29 -14.52
N GLY A 63 -12.93 2.16 -15.06
CA GLY A 63 -12.14 1.26 -15.90
C GLY A 63 -11.69 1.81 -17.26
N SER A 64 -12.09 3.01 -17.66
CA SER A 64 -11.61 3.68 -18.88
C SER A 64 -10.36 4.54 -18.65
N LYS A 65 -10.00 4.76 -17.38
CA LYS A 65 -8.88 5.62 -16.97
C LYS A 65 -7.75 4.79 -16.36
N ARG A 66 -6.52 5.29 -16.49
CA ARG A 66 -5.32 4.68 -15.91
C ARG A 66 -5.15 5.09 -14.44
N GLU A 67 -4.19 4.46 -13.79
CA GLU A 67 -3.76 4.81 -12.43
C GLU A 67 -3.23 6.24 -12.37
N LEU A 68 -3.59 6.92 -11.29
CA LEU A 68 -3.14 8.28 -11.01
C LEU A 68 -1.70 8.27 -10.49
N PHE A 69 -1.03 9.40 -10.59
CA PHE A 69 0.19 9.69 -9.87
C PHE A 69 -0.16 10.18 -8.45
N PRO A 70 0.52 9.73 -7.37
CA PRO A 70 1.76 8.95 -7.37
C PRO A 70 1.58 7.41 -7.43
N ALA A 71 0.36 6.88 -7.46
CA ALA A 71 0.15 5.42 -7.49
C ALA A 71 0.84 4.70 -8.66
N LYS A 72 0.97 5.35 -9.81
CA LYS A 72 1.72 4.81 -10.96
C LYS A 72 3.26 4.90 -10.84
N HIS A 73 3.79 5.47 -9.76
CA HIS A 73 5.24 5.56 -9.52
C HIS A 73 5.78 4.19 -9.11
N GLN A 74 6.92 3.77 -9.67
CA GLN A 74 7.45 2.39 -9.52
C GLN A 74 7.78 1.96 -8.08
N ALA A 75 8.04 2.93 -7.20
CA ALA A 75 8.33 2.69 -5.79
C ALA A 75 7.10 2.88 -4.86
N VAL A 76 5.90 2.96 -5.45
CA VAL A 76 4.64 3.18 -4.72
C VAL A 76 3.70 2.03 -5.02
N PHE A 77 3.09 1.47 -3.98
CA PHE A 77 2.05 0.47 -4.11
C PHE A 77 0.74 1.15 -4.54
N SER A 78 0.30 0.87 -5.76
CA SER A 78 -1.02 1.27 -6.27
C SER A 78 -2.11 0.39 -5.68
N ILE A 79 -2.98 0.95 -4.85
CA ILE A 79 -4.02 0.21 -4.12
C ILE A 79 -5.42 0.47 -4.70
N ARG A 80 -6.12 -0.62 -4.99
CA ARG A 80 -7.48 -0.66 -5.53
C ARG A 80 -8.51 -1.00 -4.45
N GLY A 81 -9.77 -0.61 -4.68
CA GLY A 81 -10.86 -0.91 -3.77
C GLY A 81 -11.55 -2.23 -4.12
N THR A 82 -11.78 -3.07 -3.12
CA THR A 82 -12.56 -4.30 -3.24
C THR A 82 -13.75 -4.31 -2.29
N SER A 83 -14.73 -5.16 -2.60
CA SER A 83 -15.71 -5.64 -1.61
C SER A 83 -15.06 -6.54 -0.54
N THR A 84 -15.85 -6.91 0.46
CA THR A 84 -15.46 -7.89 1.50
C THR A 84 -15.15 -9.28 0.95
N LYS A 85 -15.61 -9.59 -0.27
CA LYS A 85 -15.32 -10.87 -0.95
C LYS A 85 -14.10 -10.79 -1.87
N GLY A 86 -13.37 -9.67 -1.86
CA GLY A 86 -12.20 -9.46 -2.72
C GLY A 86 -12.51 -9.12 -4.18
N LYS A 87 -13.79 -9.02 -4.59
CA LYS A 87 -14.15 -8.54 -5.93
C LYS A 87 -13.70 -7.09 -6.09
N HIS A 88 -12.97 -6.77 -7.16
CA HIS A 88 -12.60 -5.39 -7.47
C HIS A 88 -13.81 -4.59 -7.96
N GLU A 89 -13.94 -3.37 -7.43
CA GLU A 89 -15.04 -2.48 -7.75
C GLU A 89 -14.87 -1.74 -9.07
N GLU A 90 -15.98 -1.31 -9.68
CA GLU A 90 -16.03 -0.67 -11.00
C GLU A 90 -15.37 0.70 -11.06
N PHE A 91 -15.25 1.39 -9.92
CA PHE A 91 -14.57 2.68 -9.84
C PHE A 91 -13.05 2.58 -10.00
N ASN A 92 -12.47 1.37 -9.91
CA ASN A 92 -11.04 1.18 -10.10
C ASN A 92 -10.62 1.49 -11.55
N PRO A 93 -9.35 1.90 -11.77
CA PRO A 93 -8.85 2.15 -13.12
C PRO A 93 -8.76 0.87 -13.98
N CYS A 94 -8.45 0.96 -15.27
CA CYS A 94 -8.11 -0.22 -16.07
C CYS A 94 -6.89 -0.96 -15.51
N LEU A 95 -6.74 -2.23 -15.90
CA LEU A 95 -5.48 -2.95 -15.65
C LEU A 95 -4.34 -2.29 -16.43
N PRO A 96 -3.12 -2.23 -15.86
CA PRO A 96 -1.95 -1.80 -16.62
C PRO A 96 -1.74 -2.68 -17.85
N GLU A 97 -1.29 -2.07 -18.96
CA GLU A 97 -0.98 -2.76 -20.21
C GLU A 97 0.16 -3.77 -20.07
N ARG A 98 1.13 -3.47 -19.18
CA ARG A 98 2.23 -4.38 -18.87
C ARG A 98 1.73 -5.59 -18.08
N VAL A 99 2.34 -6.76 -18.32
CA VAL A 99 2.08 -7.97 -17.53
C VAL A 99 2.43 -7.68 -16.07
N GLY A 100 1.41 -7.68 -15.22
CA GLY A 100 1.54 -7.34 -13.81
C GLY A 100 0.22 -7.58 -13.08
N LYS A 101 0.31 -7.94 -11.82
CA LYS A 101 -0.83 -8.10 -10.91
C LYS A 101 -1.08 -6.76 -10.21
N VAL A 102 -2.34 -6.45 -9.97
CA VAL A 102 -2.75 -5.28 -9.19
C VAL A 102 -3.23 -5.72 -7.81
N PHE A 103 -2.98 -4.90 -6.81
CA PHE A 103 -3.40 -5.18 -5.44
C PHE A 103 -4.60 -4.32 -5.06
N GLY A 104 -5.56 -4.95 -4.41
CA GLY A 104 -6.68 -4.28 -3.78
C GLY A 104 -6.92 -4.80 -2.37
N THR A 105 -7.58 -3.98 -1.58
CA THR A 105 -8.08 -4.37 -0.25
C THR A 105 -9.44 -3.72 -0.03
N LEU A 106 -10.03 -3.95 1.14
CA LEU A 106 -11.38 -3.50 1.47
C LEU A 106 -11.52 -1.99 1.23
N GLY A 107 -12.36 -1.64 0.26
CA GLY A 107 -12.59 -0.26 -0.16
C GLY A 107 -14.07 0.05 -0.46
N LEU A 108 -14.97 -0.92 -0.30
CA LEU A 108 -16.41 -0.75 -0.45
C LEU A 108 -17.10 -0.76 0.92
N LYS A 109 -17.85 0.31 1.22
CA LYS A 109 -18.68 0.44 2.43
C LYS A 109 -17.91 0.18 3.73
N VAL A 110 -16.70 0.74 3.84
CA VAL A 110 -15.86 0.59 5.03
C VAL A 110 -16.35 1.51 6.14
N PRO A 111 -16.63 1.01 7.35
CA PRO A 111 -16.97 1.85 8.49
C PRO A 111 -15.83 2.79 8.84
N ALA A 112 -16.10 4.09 8.87
CA ALA A 112 -15.12 5.11 9.22
C ALA A 112 -15.71 6.14 10.19
N SER A 113 -14.86 6.69 11.05
CA SER A 113 -15.27 7.78 11.95
C SER A 113 -15.70 9.01 11.16
N ASN A 114 -16.89 9.53 11.45
CA ASN A 114 -17.35 10.83 10.97
C ASN A 114 -16.77 11.94 11.84
N ARG A 115 -15.53 12.36 11.53
CA ARG A 115 -14.85 13.44 12.26
C ARG A 115 -15.62 14.75 12.10
N GLY A 116 -15.77 15.52 13.19
CA GLY A 116 -16.45 16.82 13.20
C GLY A 116 -17.86 16.82 13.83
N LYS A 117 -18.30 15.70 14.42
CA LYS A 117 -19.52 15.64 15.24
C LYS A 117 -19.19 15.37 16.71
N LEU A 118 -20.00 15.93 17.63
CA LEU A 118 -19.86 15.79 19.09
C LEU A 118 -19.94 14.33 19.56
N THR A 119 -20.66 13.47 18.84
CA THR A 119 -20.76 12.04 19.12
C THR A 119 -20.10 11.24 17.99
N PRO A 120 -19.27 10.21 18.28
CA PRO A 120 -18.72 9.33 17.26
C PRO A 120 -19.87 8.71 16.44
N GLN A 121 -20.00 9.12 15.18
CA GLN A 121 -20.90 8.49 14.22
C GLN A 121 -20.06 7.76 13.20
N TYR A 122 -20.40 6.50 12.93
CA TYR A 122 -19.77 5.76 11.84
C TYR A 122 -20.49 6.07 10.54
N ILE A 123 -19.72 6.35 9.49
CA ILE A 123 -20.22 6.46 8.13
C ILE A 123 -19.48 5.49 7.24
N ASN A 124 -20.20 4.91 6.28
CA ASN A 124 -19.60 4.03 5.30
C ASN A 124 -18.90 4.88 4.23
N LYS A 125 -17.60 4.66 4.07
CA LYS A 125 -16.79 5.27 3.00
C LYS A 125 -16.48 4.23 1.94
N THR A 126 -16.43 4.68 0.68
CA THR A 126 -16.09 3.85 -0.48
C THR A 126 -15.05 4.57 -1.32
N GLY A 127 -14.06 3.84 -1.82
CA GLY A 127 -13.09 4.33 -2.79
C GLY A 127 -11.69 3.74 -2.59
N THR A 128 -10.82 3.94 -3.58
CA THR A 128 -9.41 3.54 -3.52
C THR A 128 -8.65 4.24 -2.40
N SER A 129 -9.00 5.48 -2.06
CA SER A 129 -8.46 6.21 -0.91
C SER A 129 -8.67 5.50 0.42
N VAL A 130 -9.81 4.83 0.57
CA VAL A 130 -10.17 4.03 1.75
C VAL A 130 -9.36 2.74 1.78
N ALA A 131 -9.29 2.05 0.64
CA ALA A 131 -8.47 0.85 0.50
C ALA A 131 -6.99 1.12 0.76
N THR A 132 -6.43 2.24 0.30
CA THR A 132 -5.06 2.65 0.60
C THR A 132 -4.81 2.77 2.10
N ALA A 133 -5.76 3.35 2.86
CA ALA A 133 -5.63 3.46 4.31
C ALA A 133 -5.66 2.07 4.98
N VAL A 134 -6.50 1.15 4.51
CA VAL A 134 -6.55 -0.24 4.99
C VAL A 134 -5.22 -0.95 4.68
N ALA A 135 -4.68 -0.82 3.47
CA ALA A 135 -3.41 -1.43 3.09
C ALA A 135 -2.24 -0.89 3.92
N ALA A 136 -2.20 0.41 4.18
CA ALA A 136 -1.21 1.02 5.07
C ALA A 136 -1.33 0.50 6.51
N GLY A 137 -2.56 0.28 7.00
CA GLY A 137 -2.81 -0.35 8.29
C GLY A 137 -2.29 -1.79 8.37
N ILE A 138 -2.54 -2.59 7.33
CA ILE A 138 -1.97 -3.94 7.21
C ILE A 138 -0.44 -3.89 7.25
N ALA A 139 0.18 -2.98 6.49
CA ALA A 139 1.62 -2.81 6.52
C ALA A 139 2.14 -2.42 7.91
N ALA A 140 1.47 -1.50 8.61
CA ALA A 140 1.84 -1.12 9.97
C ALA A 140 1.74 -2.31 10.95
N ILE A 141 0.72 -3.17 10.82
CA ILE A 141 0.58 -4.39 11.64
C ILE A 141 1.74 -5.36 11.36
N VAL A 142 2.07 -5.59 10.09
CA VAL A 142 3.20 -6.45 9.70
C VAL A 142 4.52 -5.92 10.27
N ILE A 143 4.80 -4.63 10.09
CA ILE A 143 6.02 -4.01 10.61
C ILE A 143 6.06 -4.06 12.15
N GLY A 144 4.94 -3.81 12.81
CA GLY A 144 4.80 -3.95 14.26
C GLY A 144 5.09 -5.37 14.74
N PHE A 145 4.59 -6.39 14.04
CA PHE A 145 4.89 -7.79 14.33
C PHE A 145 6.39 -8.09 14.21
N ILE A 146 7.03 -7.63 13.13
CA ILE A 146 8.48 -7.80 12.91
C ILE A 146 9.27 -7.13 14.04
N ASN A 147 8.92 -5.90 14.42
CA ASN A 147 9.59 -5.18 15.51
C ASN A 147 9.55 -5.95 16.85
N ILE A 148 8.51 -6.74 17.10
CA ILE A 148 8.33 -7.49 18.34
C ILE A 148 9.03 -8.86 18.29
N HIS A 149 9.04 -9.52 17.13
CA HIS A 149 9.39 -10.94 17.03
C HIS A 149 10.68 -11.23 16.26
N ASP A 150 11.23 -10.27 15.52
CA ASP A 150 12.43 -10.48 14.70
C ASP A 150 13.73 -10.05 15.40
N GLU A 151 14.13 -10.81 16.42
CA GLU A 151 15.35 -10.52 17.18
C GLU A 151 16.64 -10.62 16.34
N LYS A 152 16.59 -11.36 15.22
CA LYS A 152 17.76 -11.69 14.40
C LYS A 152 17.80 -10.95 13.06
N GLY A 153 16.83 -10.07 12.78
CA GLY A 153 16.74 -9.33 11.51
C GLY A 153 16.47 -10.23 10.29
N LEU A 154 15.81 -11.37 10.48
CA LEU A 154 15.49 -12.31 9.40
C LEU A 154 14.46 -11.75 8.40
N TRP A 155 13.69 -10.76 8.82
CA TRP A 155 12.60 -10.16 8.07
C TRP A 155 12.83 -8.69 7.69
N ASP A 156 14.06 -8.18 7.81
CA ASP A 156 14.39 -6.79 7.46
C ASP A 156 14.04 -6.44 6.00
N ASN A 157 14.18 -7.40 5.08
CA ASN A 157 13.81 -7.23 3.68
C ASN A 157 12.31 -6.94 3.47
N ILE A 158 11.44 -7.22 4.45
CA ILE A 158 10.02 -6.87 4.36
C ILE A 158 9.81 -5.35 4.40
N ARG A 159 10.75 -4.58 4.94
CA ARG A 159 10.65 -3.11 5.02
C ARG A 159 10.91 -2.40 3.68
N ILE A 160 11.48 -3.12 2.70
CA ILE A 160 11.72 -2.59 1.36
C ILE A 160 10.60 -2.98 0.40
N PHE A 161 10.42 -2.18 -0.66
CA PHE A 161 9.34 -2.36 -1.63
C PHE A 161 9.27 -3.79 -2.20
N GLU A 162 10.38 -4.38 -2.63
CA GLU A 162 10.38 -5.70 -3.25
C GLU A 162 9.98 -6.81 -2.27
N GLY A 163 10.57 -6.84 -1.07
CA GLY A 163 10.24 -7.84 -0.06
C GLY A 163 8.81 -7.71 0.43
N PHE A 164 8.32 -6.49 0.63
CA PHE A 164 6.91 -6.29 0.97
C PHE A 164 5.98 -6.72 -0.17
N GLN A 165 6.34 -6.45 -1.43
CA GLN A 165 5.56 -6.93 -2.58
C GLN A 165 5.49 -8.46 -2.63
N ASN A 166 6.61 -9.14 -2.37
CA ASN A 166 6.65 -10.60 -2.29
C ASN A 166 5.74 -11.12 -1.17
N LEU A 167 5.74 -10.44 -0.02
CA LEU A 167 4.83 -10.74 1.07
C LEU A 167 3.37 -10.54 0.66
N LEU A 168 3.03 -9.43 -0.01
CA LEU A 168 1.67 -9.20 -0.51
C LEU A 168 1.20 -10.30 -1.47
N TYR A 169 2.09 -10.88 -2.28
CA TYR A 169 1.72 -12.04 -3.10
C TYR A 169 1.38 -13.29 -2.28
N LYS A 170 1.99 -13.45 -1.11
CA LYS A 170 1.70 -14.56 -0.17
C LYS A 170 0.44 -14.30 0.64
N LEU A 171 0.21 -13.06 1.07
CA LEU A 171 -0.95 -12.64 1.87
C LEU A 171 -2.20 -12.35 1.03
N SER A 172 -2.16 -12.56 -0.29
CA SER A 172 -3.29 -12.24 -1.16
C SER A 172 -3.85 -13.44 -1.90
N THR A 173 -5.17 -13.46 -2.01
CA THR A 173 -5.88 -14.34 -2.93
C THR A 173 -5.99 -13.70 -4.32
N GLU A 174 -6.31 -14.49 -5.35
CA GLU A 174 -6.54 -14.00 -6.71
C GLU A 174 -7.98 -14.34 -7.15
N PRO A 175 -9.00 -13.62 -6.65
CA PRO A 175 -10.40 -13.89 -6.98
C PRO A 175 -10.72 -13.59 -8.45
N GLU A 176 -9.93 -12.74 -9.10
CA GLU A 176 -10.02 -12.41 -10.52
C GLU A 176 -8.62 -12.41 -11.13
N VAL A 177 -8.52 -12.73 -12.43
CA VAL A 177 -7.22 -12.79 -13.14
C VAL A 177 -6.47 -11.45 -13.01
N ARG A 178 -5.20 -11.53 -12.58
CA ARG A 178 -4.28 -10.41 -12.32
C ARG A 178 -4.71 -9.47 -11.20
N LYS A 179 -5.72 -9.82 -10.42
CA LYS A 179 -6.39 -8.95 -9.46
C LYS A 179 -6.29 -9.59 -8.08
N ARG A 180 -5.33 -9.13 -7.27
CA ARG A 180 -5.03 -9.67 -5.95
C ARG A 180 -5.80 -8.95 -4.86
N PHE A 181 -6.39 -9.72 -3.94
CA PHE A 181 -7.07 -9.22 -2.76
C PHE A 181 -6.22 -9.45 -1.51
N ILE A 182 -5.75 -8.37 -0.89
CA ILE A 182 -4.97 -8.41 0.35
C ILE A 182 -5.92 -8.54 1.53
N THR A 183 -5.78 -9.63 2.28
CA THR A 183 -6.50 -9.86 3.54
C THR A 183 -5.60 -10.60 4.54
N LEU A 184 -5.80 -10.33 5.83
CA LEU A 184 -5.17 -11.09 6.91
C LEU A 184 -6.09 -12.18 7.47
N ASP A 185 -7.29 -12.38 6.92
CA ASP A 185 -8.27 -13.33 7.45
C ASP A 185 -7.74 -14.78 7.51
N ASN A 186 -6.81 -15.13 6.62
CA ASN A 186 -6.17 -16.45 6.56
C ASN A 186 -4.83 -16.53 7.32
N HIS A 187 -4.45 -15.46 8.03
CA HIS A 187 -3.12 -15.33 8.65
C HIS A 187 -3.16 -14.71 10.05
N SER A 188 -4.36 -14.40 10.58
CA SER A 188 -4.53 -13.60 11.79
C SER A 188 -4.88 -14.43 13.02
N ARG A 189 -5.14 -15.74 12.88
CA ARG A 189 -5.40 -16.63 14.01
C ARG A 189 -4.08 -17.14 14.58
N GLU A 190 -4.07 -17.47 15.88
CA GLU A 190 -2.88 -18.05 16.51
C GLU A 190 -2.43 -19.35 15.84
N GLU A 191 -3.37 -20.16 15.35
CA GLU A 191 -3.11 -21.37 14.57
C GLU A 191 -2.38 -21.09 13.24
N ASP A 192 -2.59 -19.91 12.65
CA ASP A 192 -2.01 -19.50 11.38
C ASP A 192 -0.67 -18.76 11.54
N ARG A 193 -0.18 -18.59 12.78
CA ARG A 193 1.07 -17.86 13.05
C ARG A 193 2.26 -18.46 12.30
N GLY A 194 2.36 -19.80 12.28
CA GLY A 194 3.42 -20.50 11.56
C GLY A 194 3.40 -20.23 10.06
N ASP A 195 2.21 -20.12 9.46
CA ASP A 195 2.04 -19.79 8.05
C ASP A 195 2.44 -18.34 7.76
N PHE A 196 2.10 -17.42 8.67
CA PHE A 196 2.50 -16.02 8.55
C PHE A 196 4.04 -15.84 8.65
N GLU A 197 4.69 -16.47 9.63
CA GLU A 197 6.15 -16.44 9.77
C GLU A 197 6.86 -17.12 8.58
N THR A 198 6.25 -18.18 8.02
CA THR A 198 6.71 -18.83 6.78
C THR A 198 6.59 -17.90 5.58
N ALA A 199 5.49 -17.14 5.48
CA ALA A 199 5.30 -16.15 4.43
C ALA A 199 6.33 -15.01 4.52
N LEU A 200 6.59 -14.49 5.73
CA LEU A 200 7.63 -13.49 5.99
C LEU A 200 9.01 -14.01 5.58
N SER A 201 9.39 -15.20 6.05
CA SER A 201 10.69 -15.81 5.76
C SER A 201 10.87 -16.07 4.26
N SER A 202 9.82 -16.55 3.59
CA SER A 202 9.84 -16.79 2.13
C SER A 202 9.98 -15.49 1.35
N ALA A 203 9.28 -14.43 1.75
CA ALA A 203 9.31 -13.13 1.10
C ALA A 203 10.67 -12.42 1.27
N SER A 204 11.32 -12.60 2.42
CA SER A 204 12.65 -12.06 2.71
C SER A 204 13.78 -12.77 1.97
N ASN A 205 13.63 -14.08 1.71
CA ASN A 205 14.66 -14.92 1.07
C ASN A 205 14.61 -14.93 -0.46
N LEU A 206 13.58 -14.35 -1.07
CA LEU A 206 13.50 -14.13 -2.51
C LEU A 206 14.53 -13.06 -2.94
N LYS A 207 15.82 -13.38 -2.85
CA LYS A 207 16.85 -12.72 -3.67
C LYS A 207 16.50 -13.01 -5.12
N GLN A 208 16.39 -11.94 -5.91
CA GLN A 208 16.05 -11.92 -7.33
C GLN A 208 16.65 -13.11 -8.09
N SER A 209 15.81 -14.12 -8.39
CA SER A 209 16.06 -14.99 -9.53
C SER A 209 15.73 -14.17 -10.79
N LYS A 210 16.67 -13.34 -11.21
CA LYS A 210 16.70 -12.72 -12.54
C LYS A 210 18.12 -12.71 -13.06
#